data_AF-A0A1H7XAT0-F1
#
_entry.id   AF-A0A1H7XAT0-F1
#
_cell.length_a   1.000
_cell.length_b   1.000
_cell.length_c   1.000
_cell.angle_alpha   90.00
_cell.angle_beta   90.00
_cell.angle_gamma   90.00
#
_symmetry.space_group_name_H-M   'P 1'
#
loop_
_entity.id
_entity.type
_entity.pdbx_description
1 polymer ?
#
loop_
_entity_poly.entity_id
_entity_poly.type
_entity_poly.pdbx_seq_one_letter_code
_entity_poly.pdbx_strand_id
1 'polypeptide(L)'
;MATAMASATALAAAAALLASTPARAVITTVTDTGSSYLLTLRVGSAGATVDTVAFSVTGANAGLTPTAVTGTPTIDVWVIPVRPVANTTVARPVTLRVDSSVALTCQSGGCGTTAIPFSKISWVATGNSNAASGDIQSGRFDATANQSIASYDANATFCVGPLGLPCVLGVGTWTYLSRNLTATRLQFSYDNDVIYPGGNYKGTVRFTASME
;
A
#
# COMPACT_ATOMS: atom_id res chain seq x y z
N MET A 1 46.96 -47.78 -9.62
CA MET A 1 46.83 -46.53 -8.83
C MET A 1 46.21 -45.51 -9.78
N ALA A 2 44.87 -45.44 -9.81
CA ALA A 2 44.10 -44.69 -10.81
C ALA A 2 43.26 -43.63 -10.10
N THR A 3 43.40 -42.40 -10.59
CA THR A 3 42.64 -41.19 -10.25
C THR A 3 41.17 -41.31 -10.65
N ALA A 4 40.26 -40.83 -9.79
CA ALA A 4 38.94 -40.34 -10.18
C ALA A 4 38.57 -39.14 -9.29
N MET A 5 38.58 -37.94 -9.90
CA MET A 5 37.93 -36.72 -9.42
C MET A 5 36.48 -36.67 -9.93
N ALA A 6 35.70 -35.76 -9.31
CA ALA A 6 34.28 -35.40 -9.50
C ALA A 6 33.32 -36.19 -8.60
N SER A 7 32.56 -35.55 -7.72
CA SER A 7 31.51 -34.60 -8.12
C SER A 7 31.15 -33.65 -6.97
N ALA A 8 31.49 -32.37 -7.12
CA ALA A 8 30.88 -31.27 -6.38
C ALA A 8 29.78 -30.68 -7.26
N THR A 9 28.51 -30.78 -6.85
CA THR A 9 27.37 -29.89 -7.22
C THR A 9 26.05 -30.60 -6.91
N ALA A 10 25.58 -30.58 -5.67
CA ALA A 10 24.19 -30.92 -5.36
C ALA A 10 23.66 -30.33 -4.04
N LEU A 11 24.34 -29.34 -3.45
CA LEU A 11 23.93 -28.71 -2.18
C LEU A 11 23.91 -27.19 -2.29
N ALA A 12 23.25 -26.65 -3.30
CA ALA A 12 23.01 -25.20 -3.39
C ALA A 12 21.57 -24.83 -3.79
N ALA A 13 20.78 -25.77 -4.31
CA ALA A 13 19.43 -25.48 -4.78
C ALA A 13 18.31 -25.61 -3.72
N ALA A 14 18.59 -26.20 -2.55
CA ALA A 14 17.58 -26.47 -1.53
C ALA A 14 17.52 -25.42 -0.39
N ALA A 15 18.48 -24.49 -0.31
CA ALA A 15 18.55 -23.47 0.74
C ALA A 15 17.91 -22.12 0.35
N ALA A 16 17.45 -21.97 -0.91
CA ALA A 16 16.85 -20.73 -1.40
C ALA A 16 15.33 -20.64 -1.22
N LEU A 17 14.66 -21.66 -0.68
CA LEU A 17 13.20 -21.70 -0.50
C LEU A 17 12.71 -21.32 0.91
N LEU A 18 13.59 -20.94 1.85
CA LEU A 18 13.21 -20.75 3.27
C LEU A 18 13.57 -19.37 3.86
N ALA A 19 13.86 -18.38 3.02
CA ALA A 19 14.09 -17.00 3.49
C ALA A 19 13.15 -15.99 2.79
N SER A 20 11.86 -16.31 2.65
CA SER A 20 10.86 -15.25 2.57
C SER A 20 10.72 -14.66 3.98
N THR A 21 11.51 -13.63 4.29
CA THR A 21 11.26 -12.83 5.49
C THR A 21 9.80 -12.38 5.45
N PRO A 22 9.02 -12.56 6.52
CA PRO A 22 7.64 -12.12 6.50
C PRO A 22 7.64 -10.62 6.22
N ALA A 23 6.90 -10.21 5.19
CA ALA A 23 6.51 -8.82 5.05
C ALA A 23 6.00 -8.37 6.43
N ARG A 24 6.51 -7.25 6.95
CA ARG A 24 5.99 -6.70 8.20
C ARG A 24 4.60 -6.13 7.93
N ALA A 25 3.64 -7.03 7.80
CA ALA A 25 2.25 -6.70 7.81
C ALA A 25 1.89 -6.39 9.26
N VAL A 26 1.36 -5.20 9.51
CA VAL A 26 0.80 -4.91 10.82
C VAL A 26 -0.50 -5.69 10.89
N ILE A 27 -0.52 -6.71 11.75
CA ILE A 27 -1.70 -7.49 12.06
C ILE A 27 -2.34 -6.85 13.29
N THR A 28 -3.52 -6.29 13.11
CA THR A 28 -4.32 -5.73 14.19
C THR A 28 -5.54 -6.62 14.37
N THR A 29 -5.67 -7.25 15.53
CA THR A 29 -6.87 -7.98 15.93
C THR A 29 -7.84 -6.99 16.57
N VAL A 30 -9.05 -6.87 16.00
CA VAL A 30 -10.13 -6.06 16.57
C VAL A 30 -11.16 -7.02 17.14
N THR A 31 -11.43 -6.92 18.43
CA THR A 31 -12.47 -7.72 19.09
C THR A 31 -13.72 -6.87 19.21
N ASP A 32 -14.83 -7.33 18.62
CA ASP A 32 -16.14 -6.69 18.78
C ASP A 32 -17.15 -7.74 19.26
N THR A 33 -17.87 -7.42 20.34
CA THR A 33 -19.05 -8.14 20.86
C THR A 33 -19.06 -9.66 20.61
N GLY A 34 -18.01 -10.36 21.08
CA GLY A 34 -17.92 -11.83 21.04
C GLY A 34 -17.39 -12.43 19.72
N SER A 35 -16.92 -11.60 18.80
CA SER A 35 -16.36 -11.99 17.50
C SER A 35 -14.99 -11.31 17.27
N SER A 36 -14.00 -12.10 16.83
CA SER A 36 -12.66 -11.59 16.52
C SER A 36 -12.52 -11.30 15.03
N TYR A 37 -12.26 -10.04 14.69
CA TYR A 37 -11.88 -9.63 13.34
C TYR A 37 -10.36 -9.45 13.26
N LEU A 38 -9.82 -9.73 12.08
CA LEU A 38 -8.41 -9.50 11.77
C LEU A 38 -8.31 -8.40 10.73
N LEU A 39 -7.42 -7.44 10.93
CA LEU A 39 -7.04 -6.47 9.90
C LEU A 39 -5.55 -6.61 9.64
N THR A 40 -5.21 -6.87 8.37
CA THR A 40 -3.81 -6.96 7.94
C THR A 40 -3.50 -5.82 6.99
N LEU A 41 -2.54 -4.97 7.33
CA LEU A 41 -2.01 -3.94 6.46
C LEU A 41 -0.59 -4.30 6.02
N ARG A 42 -0.33 -4.33 4.71
CA ARG A 42 1.02 -4.36 4.14
C ARG A 42 1.22 -3.18 3.21
N VAL A 43 2.34 -2.49 3.38
CA VAL A 43 2.79 -1.42 2.48
C VAL A 43 4.18 -1.77 1.98
N GLY A 44 4.32 -1.79 0.66
CA GLY A 44 5.58 -2.06 -0.01
C GLY A 44 5.85 -3.53 -0.34
N SER A 45 7.08 -3.77 -0.81
CA SER A 45 7.57 -5.04 -1.29
C SER A 45 7.59 -6.11 -0.18
N ALA A 46 7.30 -7.35 -0.55
CA ALA A 46 7.28 -8.45 0.40
C ALA A 46 8.69 -8.69 0.99
N GLY A 47 8.83 -8.55 2.31
CA GLY A 47 10.07 -8.79 3.03
C GLY A 47 10.94 -7.54 3.29
N ALA A 48 10.57 -6.36 2.78
CA ALA A 48 11.23 -5.09 3.08
C ALA A 48 10.72 -4.45 4.40
N THR A 49 11.57 -3.63 5.04
CA THR A 49 11.20 -2.88 6.26
C THR A 49 10.59 -1.52 5.95
N VAL A 50 11.11 -0.81 4.94
CA VAL A 50 10.60 0.46 4.40
C VAL A 50 11.01 0.56 2.93
N ASP A 51 10.04 0.65 2.01
CA ASP A 51 10.37 0.98 0.62
C ASP A 51 10.72 2.46 0.51
N THR A 52 11.86 2.74 -0.12
CA THR A 52 12.33 4.12 -0.35
C THR A 52 12.08 4.48 -1.81
N VAL A 53 11.24 5.48 -2.04
CA VAL A 53 11.01 6.03 -3.37
C VAL A 53 12.06 7.11 -3.64
N ALA A 54 12.82 6.92 -4.72
CA ALA A 54 13.82 7.87 -5.21
C ALA A 54 13.27 8.62 -6.42
N PHE A 55 13.57 9.92 -6.49
CA PHE A 55 13.23 10.79 -7.61
C PHE A 55 14.51 11.17 -8.36
N SER A 56 14.59 10.85 -9.64
CA SER A 56 15.74 11.22 -10.47
C SER A 56 15.52 12.62 -11.05
N VAL A 57 16.06 13.65 -10.40
CA VAL A 57 15.97 15.04 -10.87
C VAL A 57 17.18 15.34 -11.76
N THR A 58 16.96 15.53 -13.07
CA THR A 58 17.97 16.10 -13.97
C THR A 58 17.84 17.62 -13.95
N GLY A 59 18.94 18.33 -13.73
CA GLY A 59 18.98 19.79 -13.49
C GLY A 59 18.43 20.69 -14.60
N ALA A 60 17.91 20.14 -15.70
CA ALA A 60 17.28 20.86 -16.80
C ALA A 60 15.79 21.17 -16.57
N ASN A 61 15.13 20.53 -15.60
CA ASN A 61 13.69 20.72 -15.37
C ASN A 61 13.33 21.89 -14.43
N ALA A 62 14.33 22.55 -13.84
CA ALA A 62 14.17 23.74 -13.02
C ALA A 62 14.23 25.00 -13.91
N GLY A 63 13.28 25.16 -14.83
CA GLY A 63 13.23 26.38 -15.65
C GLY A 63 12.30 26.27 -16.84
N LEU A 64 11.28 27.14 -16.86
CA LEU A 64 10.34 27.47 -17.95
C LEU A 64 9.18 26.48 -18.20
N THR A 65 9.36 25.17 -18.03
CA THR A 65 8.24 24.19 -18.07
C THR A 65 8.40 23.11 -17.00
N PRO A 66 7.94 23.37 -15.76
CA PRO A 66 8.07 22.39 -14.69
C PRO A 66 7.28 21.13 -15.03
N THR A 67 7.98 20.01 -15.18
CA THR A 67 7.39 18.68 -15.34
C THR A 67 7.55 17.90 -14.05
N ALA A 68 6.51 17.16 -13.67
CA ALA A 68 6.55 16.34 -12.46
C ALA A 68 7.61 15.24 -12.62
N VAL A 69 8.41 15.02 -11.58
CA VAL A 69 9.44 13.98 -11.56
C VAL A 69 8.86 12.72 -10.97
N THR A 70 8.78 11.65 -11.76
CA THR A 70 8.26 10.36 -11.32
C THR A 70 9.28 9.65 -10.43
N GLY A 71 8.81 9.14 -9.29
CA GLY A 71 9.61 8.36 -8.35
C GLY A 71 9.61 6.87 -8.68
N THR A 72 10.69 6.18 -8.30
CA THR A 72 10.82 4.71 -8.38
C THR A 72 11.37 4.15 -7.06
N PRO A 73 10.95 2.95 -6.62
CA PRO A 73 9.97 2.05 -7.23
C PRO A 73 8.52 2.47 -6.95
N THR A 74 7.57 1.80 -7.61
CA THR A 74 6.15 1.88 -7.23
C THR A 74 5.88 1.07 -5.96
N ILE A 75 4.95 1.51 -5.13
CA ILE A 75 4.65 0.89 -3.83
C ILE A 75 3.30 0.17 -3.89
N ASP A 76 3.27 -1.10 -3.52
CA ASP A 76 2.04 -1.88 -3.45
C ASP A 76 1.43 -1.82 -2.05
N VAL A 77 0.13 -1.53 -1.96
CA VAL A 77 -0.63 -1.46 -0.70
C VAL A 77 -1.67 -2.56 -0.66
N TRP A 78 -1.74 -3.24 0.48
CA TRP A 78 -2.67 -4.33 0.74
C TRP A 78 -3.37 -4.12 2.07
N VAL A 79 -4.70 -4.17 2.06
CA VAL A 79 -5.52 -4.17 3.28
C VAL A 79 -6.50 -5.33 3.21
N ILE A 80 -6.32 -6.29 4.11
CA ILE A 80 -7.07 -7.55 4.11
C ILE A 80 -7.80 -7.68 5.45
N PRO A 81 -9.09 -7.30 5.50
CA PRO A 81 -9.96 -7.61 6.62
C PRO A 81 -10.42 -9.07 6.57
N VAL A 82 -10.30 -9.79 7.69
CA VAL A 82 -10.90 -11.11 7.88
C VAL A 82 -12.01 -10.98 8.90
N ARG A 83 -13.20 -11.40 8.50
CA ARG A 83 -14.36 -11.49 9.37
C ARG A 83 -14.49 -12.91 9.96
N PRO A 84 -15.00 -13.05 11.19
CA PRO A 84 -15.45 -14.33 11.68
C PRO A 84 -16.65 -14.83 10.87
N VAL A 85 -16.83 -16.15 10.80
CA VAL A 85 -17.84 -16.85 9.98
C VAL A 85 -19.28 -16.59 10.46
N ALA A 86 -19.45 -15.83 11.54
CA ALA A 86 -20.76 -15.39 12.01
C ALA A 86 -21.37 -14.34 11.05
N ASN A 87 -22.61 -14.63 10.66
CA ASN A 87 -23.53 -13.97 9.74
C ASN A 87 -23.89 -12.49 10.00
N THR A 88 -22.94 -11.64 10.38
CA THR A 88 -23.22 -10.22 10.61
C THR A 88 -23.34 -9.45 9.28
N THR A 89 -24.51 -8.85 9.03
CA THR A 89 -24.73 -7.85 7.96
C THR A 89 -24.37 -6.43 8.40
N VAL A 90 -23.83 -6.30 9.62
CA VAL A 90 -23.40 -5.03 10.22
C VAL A 90 -22.30 -4.43 9.37
N ALA A 91 -22.45 -3.19 8.90
CA ALA A 91 -21.40 -2.52 8.14
C ALA A 91 -20.11 -2.42 8.97
N ARG A 92 -18.96 -2.67 8.33
CA ARG A 92 -17.63 -2.58 8.95
C ARG A 92 -16.72 -1.70 8.12
N PRO A 93 -16.83 -0.37 8.23
CA PRO A 93 -15.93 0.53 7.53
C PRO A 93 -14.47 0.26 7.87
N VAL A 94 -13.67 0.02 6.83
CA VAL A 94 -12.22 0.04 6.88
C VAL A 94 -11.75 1.36 6.31
N THR A 95 -10.93 2.08 7.06
CA THR A 95 -10.33 3.34 6.64
C THR A 95 -8.81 3.19 6.57
N LEU A 96 -8.22 3.63 5.47
CA LEU A 96 -6.77 3.78 5.34
C LEU A 96 -6.42 5.26 5.45
N ARG A 97 -5.55 5.58 6.41
CA ARG A 97 -5.03 6.94 6.67
C ARG A 97 -3.53 7.00 6.46
N VAL A 98 -3.05 8.16 6.05
CA VAL A 98 -1.63 8.46 5.89
C VAL A 98 -1.24 9.66 6.75
N ASP A 99 -0.07 9.55 7.38
CA ASP A 99 0.65 10.65 8.01
C ASP A 99 1.76 11.10 7.06
N SER A 100 1.63 12.34 6.59
CA SER A 100 2.58 13.03 5.72
C SER A 100 3.04 14.37 6.32
N SER A 101 2.87 14.54 7.64
CA SER A 101 3.11 15.80 8.34
C SER A 101 4.59 16.20 8.42
N VAL A 102 5.49 15.23 8.31
CA VAL A 102 6.94 15.44 8.41
C VAL A 102 7.53 15.63 7.02
N ALA A 103 8.01 16.84 6.69
CA ALA A 103 8.62 17.15 5.40
C ALA A 103 9.83 16.25 5.06
N LEU A 104 10.14 16.10 3.76
CA LEU A 104 11.37 15.49 3.30
C LEU A 104 12.56 16.36 3.74
N THR A 105 13.52 15.77 4.44
CA THR A 105 14.70 16.47 4.95
C THR A 105 15.91 16.21 4.06
N CYS A 106 16.74 17.23 3.86
CA CYS A 106 18.06 17.07 3.25
C CYS A 106 18.90 16.08 4.08
N GLN A 107 19.30 14.97 3.47
CA GLN A 107 20.14 13.93 4.08
C GLN A 107 21.61 14.11 3.71
N SER A 108 21.88 14.56 2.49
CA SER A 108 23.24 14.78 1.97
C SER A 108 23.20 15.67 0.72
N GLY A 109 24.34 16.22 0.33
CA GLY A 109 24.42 17.23 -0.73
C GLY A 109 24.29 18.65 -0.18
N GLY A 110 24.50 19.67 -1.02
CA GLY A 110 24.53 21.07 -0.64
C GLY A 110 23.19 21.69 -0.22
N CYS A 111 22.21 20.87 0.19
CA CYS A 111 20.85 21.30 0.50
C CYS A 111 20.62 21.85 1.91
N GLY A 112 21.62 21.77 2.79
CA GLY A 112 21.60 22.39 4.11
C GLY A 112 20.41 21.93 4.96
N THR A 113 19.65 22.88 5.51
CA THR A 113 18.44 22.63 6.31
C THR A 113 17.15 22.69 5.49
N THR A 114 17.25 22.76 4.16
CA THR A 114 16.08 22.85 3.30
C THR A 114 15.22 21.60 3.43
N ALA A 115 13.91 21.80 3.51
CA ALA A 115 12.93 20.72 3.57
C ALA A 115 11.88 20.89 2.47
N ILE A 116 11.48 19.76 1.87
CA ILE A 116 10.43 19.72 0.85
C ILE A 116 9.16 19.19 1.51
N PRO A 117 8.05 19.96 1.57
CA PRO A 117 6.82 19.48 2.17
C PRO A 117 6.22 18.35 1.34
N PHE A 118 5.62 17.36 2.00
CA PHE A 118 4.96 16.23 1.31
C PHE A 118 3.80 16.68 0.41
N SER A 119 3.26 17.89 0.61
CA SER A 119 2.25 18.47 -0.28
C SER A 119 2.72 18.69 -1.73
N LYS A 120 4.03 18.59 -1.98
CA LYS A 120 4.62 18.55 -3.33
C LYS A 120 4.65 17.16 -3.95
N ILE A 121 4.23 16.12 -3.23
CA ILE A 121 4.20 14.75 -3.73
C ILE A 121 2.75 14.33 -3.99
N SER A 122 2.50 13.91 -5.22
CA SER A 122 1.26 13.25 -5.64
C SER A 122 1.49 11.76 -5.91
N TRP A 123 0.41 11.00 -6.00
CA TRP A 123 0.45 9.61 -6.44
C TRP A 123 -0.65 9.30 -7.45
N VAL A 124 -0.36 8.37 -8.35
CA VAL A 124 -1.35 7.71 -9.20
C VAL A 124 -1.59 6.32 -8.65
N ALA A 125 -2.85 6.00 -8.35
CA ALA A 125 -3.27 4.67 -7.93
C ALA A 125 -3.68 3.83 -9.15
N THR A 126 -3.17 2.61 -9.22
CA THR A 126 -3.51 1.62 -10.27
C THR A 126 -3.82 0.27 -9.63
N GLY A 127 -4.60 -0.57 -10.32
CA GLY A 127 -5.07 -1.84 -9.75
C GLY A 127 -6.16 -1.66 -8.69
N ASN A 128 -6.68 -0.44 -8.53
CA ASN A 128 -7.80 -0.14 -7.66
C ASN A 128 -9.13 -0.54 -8.31
N SER A 129 -9.99 -1.18 -7.53
CA SER A 129 -11.24 -1.75 -7.99
C SER A 129 -12.35 -0.69 -8.06
N ASN A 130 -12.24 0.27 -8.99
CA ASN A 130 -13.16 1.40 -9.24
C ASN A 130 -13.34 2.38 -8.05
N ALA A 131 -13.32 3.69 -8.30
CA ALA A 131 -13.51 4.75 -7.30
C ALA A 131 -14.77 4.59 -6.43
N ALA A 132 -15.84 4.04 -6.99
CA ALA A 132 -17.10 3.81 -6.29
C ALA A 132 -17.02 2.75 -5.18
N SER A 133 -15.98 1.92 -5.16
CA SER A 133 -15.82 0.87 -4.13
C SER A 133 -15.21 1.38 -2.82
N GLY A 134 -14.66 2.60 -2.81
CA GLY A 134 -13.95 3.15 -1.65
C GLY A 134 -12.46 2.74 -1.57
N ASP A 135 -11.91 2.18 -2.65
CA ASP A 135 -10.48 1.84 -2.80
C ASP A 135 -9.57 3.09 -2.75
N ILE A 136 -8.25 2.92 -2.74
CA ILE A 136 -7.29 4.03 -2.80
C ILE A 136 -7.43 4.75 -4.13
N GLN A 137 -7.67 6.06 -4.05
CA GLN A 137 -7.78 6.93 -5.22
C GLN A 137 -6.44 7.63 -5.50
N SER A 138 -6.21 8.01 -6.75
CA SER A 138 -5.11 8.93 -7.10
C SER A 138 -5.30 10.25 -6.36
N GLY A 139 -4.20 10.85 -5.92
CA GLY A 139 -4.29 12.01 -5.05
C GLY A 139 -2.95 12.67 -4.77
N ARG A 140 -2.98 13.55 -3.77
CA ARG A 140 -1.84 14.33 -3.32
C ARG A 140 -1.84 14.39 -1.80
N PHE A 141 -0.66 14.40 -1.20
CA PHE A 141 -0.56 14.54 0.24
C PHE A 141 -0.97 15.95 0.65
N ASP A 142 -1.71 16.07 1.74
CA ASP A 142 -2.12 17.37 2.28
C ASP A 142 -1.19 17.89 3.38
N ALA A 143 -0.07 17.18 3.63
CA ALA A 143 0.88 17.45 4.72
C ALA A 143 0.25 17.41 6.12
N THR A 144 -0.85 16.66 6.29
CA THR A 144 -1.45 16.38 7.60
C THR A 144 -1.00 15.02 8.14
N ALA A 145 -1.23 14.83 9.44
CA ALA A 145 -0.97 13.56 10.11
C ALA A 145 -2.07 12.50 9.94
N ASN A 146 -3.20 12.86 9.30
CA ASN A 146 -4.39 12.01 9.27
C ASN A 146 -5.24 12.21 8.01
N GLN A 147 -4.62 12.06 6.84
CA GLN A 147 -5.34 12.12 5.57
C GLN A 147 -5.94 10.74 5.25
N SER A 148 -7.25 10.65 5.05
CA SER A 148 -7.88 9.42 4.56
C SER A 148 -7.67 9.29 3.05
N ILE A 149 -7.19 8.12 2.61
CA ILE A 149 -6.91 7.84 1.19
C ILE A 149 -7.74 6.68 0.64
N ALA A 150 -8.38 5.90 1.50
CA ALA A 150 -9.38 4.88 1.16
C ALA A 150 -10.36 4.70 2.32
N SER A 151 -11.62 4.41 1.99
CA SER A 151 -12.68 4.12 2.95
C SER A 151 -13.73 3.24 2.29
N TYR A 152 -13.88 2.00 2.74
CA TYR A 152 -14.80 1.03 2.17
C TYR A 152 -15.41 0.15 3.26
N ASP A 153 -16.58 -0.43 3.00
CA ASP A 153 -17.15 -1.44 3.90
C ASP A 153 -16.44 -2.79 3.66
N ALA A 154 -15.79 -3.34 4.69
CA ALA A 154 -15.18 -4.66 4.63
C ALA A 154 -16.20 -5.76 4.32
N ASN A 155 -17.49 -5.53 4.57
CA ASN A 155 -18.51 -6.54 4.34
C ASN A 155 -19.06 -6.48 2.92
N ALA A 156 -18.77 -7.51 2.12
CA ALA A 156 -19.46 -7.79 0.86
C ALA A 156 -20.44 -8.94 1.07
N THR A 157 -21.71 -8.61 1.30
CA THR A 157 -22.78 -9.61 1.37
C THR A 157 -23.64 -9.50 0.11
N PHE A 158 -23.82 -10.61 -0.60
CA PHE A 158 -24.71 -10.67 -1.76
C PHE A 158 -25.52 -11.96 -1.76
N CYS A 159 -26.74 -11.88 -2.26
CA CYS A 159 -27.65 -13.01 -2.31
C CYS A 159 -27.68 -13.58 -3.72
N VAL A 160 -27.42 -14.89 -3.85
CA VAL A 160 -27.45 -15.63 -5.11
C VAL A 160 -28.68 -16.52 -5.12
N GLY A 161 -29.63 -16.20 -5.99
CA GLY A 161 -30.82 -16.98 -6.26
C GLY A 161 -30.56 -18.23 -7.11
N PRO A 162 -31.61 -19.03 -7.35
CA PRO A 162 -31.53 -20.16 -8.27
C PRO A 162 -30.99 -19.71 -9.63
N LEU A 163 -30.12 -20.52 -10.26
CA LEU A 163 -29.47 -20.23 -11.55
C LEU A 163 -28.42 -19.10 -11.53
N GLY A 164 -27.94 -18.68 -10.36
CA GLY A 164 -26.83 -17.71 -10.24
C GLY A 164 -27.25 -16.23 -10.38
N LEU A 165 -28.56 -15.96 -10.43
CA LEU A 165 -29.11 -14.61 -10.53
C LEU A 165 -29.18 -13.93 -9.15
N PRO A 166 -29.23 -12.59 -9.05
CA PRO A 166 -29.50 -11.91 -7.78
C PRO A 166 -30.81 -12.44 -7.16
N CYS A 167 -30.86 -12.61 -5.84
CA CYS A 167 -32.10 -13.06 -5.20
C CYS A 167 -33.26 -12.10 -5.48
N VAL A 168 -34.28 -12.61 -6.15
CA VAL A 168 -35.57 -11.94 -6.33
C VAL A 168 -36.50 -12.50 -5.26
N LEU A 169 -37.15 -11.61 -4.48
CA LEU A 169 -38.12 -11.97 -3.43
C LEU A 169 -37.57 -12.84 -2.28
N GLY A 170 -36.27 -12.72 -1.97
CA GLY A 170 -35.65 -13.39 -0.81
C GLY A 170 -35.41 -14.89 -0.99
N VAL A 171 -35.58 -15.43 -2.20
CA VAL A 171 -35.28 -16.83 -2.51
C VAL A 171 -33.84 -16.96 -3.01
N GLY A 172 -32.97 -17.57 -2.20
CA GLY A 172 -31.60 -17.88 -2.56
C GLY A 172 -30.65 -18.06 -1.37
N THR A 173 -29.37 -18.23 -1.68
CA THR A 173 -28.30 -18.42 -0.69
C THR A 173 -27.51 -17.12 -0.52
N TRP A 174 -27.34 -16.68 0.72
CA TRP A 174 -26.49 -15.54 1.04
C TRP A 174 -25.02 -15.95 1.02
N THR A 175 -24.22 -15.23 0.23
CA THR A 175 -22.76 -15.35 0.22
C THR A 175 -22.16 -14.18 0.98
N TYR A 176 -21.28 -14.50 1.94
CA TYR A 176 -20.59 -13.52 2.78
C TYR A 176 -19.10 -13.51 2.43
N LEU A 177 -18.62 -12.38 1.93
CA LEU A 177 -17.22 -12.15 1.58
C LEU A 177 -16.67 -10.91 2.30
N SER A 178 -15.35 -10.88 2.49
CA SER A 178 -14.63 -9.65 2.82
C SER A 178 -14.27 -8.89 1.54
N ARG A 179 -14.46 -7.57 1.53
CA ARG A 179 -13.83 -6.68 0.55
C ARG A 179 -12.40 -6.43 0.95
N ASN A 180 -11.47 -6.66 0.03
CA ASN A 180 -10.05 -6.48 0.27
C ASN A 180 -9.50 -5.40 -0.68
N LEU A 181 -8.58 -4.59 -0.18
CA LEU A 181 -7.66 -3.83 -1.00
C LEU A 181 -6.52 -4.76 -1.41
N THR A 182 -6.56 -5.25 -2.65
CA THR A 182 -5.52 -6.16 -3.17
C THR A 182 -4.72 -5.50 -4.27
N ALA A 183 -3.41 -5.41 -4.09
CA ALA A 183 -2.46 -4.97 -5.10
C ALA A 183 -2.67 -3.53 -5.60
N THR A 184 -3.24 -2.62 -4.81
CA THR A 184 -3.32 -1.22 -5.22
C THR A 184 -1.92 -0.63 -5.26
N ARG A 185 -1.48 -0.24 -6.45
CA ARG A 185 -0.12 0.23 -6.72
C ARG A 185 -0.09 1.75 -6.79
N LEU A 186 0.78 2.34 -5.98
CA LEU A 186 1.01 3.77 -5.91
C LEU A 186 2.30 4.13 -6.64
N GLN A 187 2.18 4.96 -7.67
CA GLN A 187 3.31 5.61 -8.33
C GLN A 187 3.39 7.06 -7.88
N PHE A 188 4.46 7.43 -7.18
CA PHE A 188 4.64 8.78 -6.67
C PHE A 188 5.28 9.69 -7.71
N SER A 189 4.93 10.97 -7.66
CA SER A 189 5.56 12.02 -8.46
C SER A 189 5.75 13.26 -7.61
N TYR A 190 6.83 13.96 -7.86
CA TYR A 190 7.19 15.20 -7.19
C TYR A 190 6.98 16.38 -8.14
N ASP A 191 6.25 17.40 -7.68
CA ASP A 191 6.06 18.65 -8.41
C ASP A 191 7.34 19.45 -8.44
N ASN A 192 7.93 19.60 -9.62
CA ASN A 192 9.13 20.41 -9.79
C ASN A 192 8.81 21.89 -10.03
N ASP A 193 7.85 22.45 -9.29
CA ASP A 193 7.37 23.84 -9.46
C ASP A 193 8.17 24.87 -8.63
N VAL A 194 8.87 24.41 -7.59
CA VAL A 194 9.76 25.21 -6.74
C VAL A 194 11.19 24.69 -6.89
N ILE A 195 12.15 25.62 -7.02
CA ILE A 195 13.57 25.30 -7.09
C ILE A 195 14.08 25.04 -5.68
N TYR A 196 14.43 23.78 -5.39
CA TYR A 196 15.15 23.42 -4.16
C TYR A 196 16.64 23.24 -4.45
N PRO A 197 17.53 23.56 -3.49
CA PRO A 197 18.96 23.31 -3.63
C PRO A 197 19.26 21.84 -3.93
N GLY A 198 20.32 21.60 -4.69
CA GLY A 198 20.75 20.25 -5.05
C GLY A 198 21.16 19.42 -3.85
N GLY A 199 20.57 18.24 -3.71
CA GLY A 199 20.93 17.23 -2.72
C GLY A 199 19.89 16.12 -2.60
N ASN A 200 20.11 15.21 -1.66
CA ASN A 200 19.28 14.04 -1.43
C ASN A 200 18.28 14.33 -0.32
N TYR A 201 17.00 14.37 -0.65
CA TYR A 201 15.92 14.58 0.32
C TYR A 201 15.26 13.24 0.67
N LYS A 202 15.01 12.99 1.96
CA LYS A 202 14.33 11.77 2.44
C LYS A 202 13.30 12.11 3.51
N GLY A 203 12.17 11.42 3.45
CA GLY A 203 11.14 11.44 4.48
C GLY A 203 10.43 10.09 4.51
N THR A 204 9.45 9.96 5.38
CA THR A 204 8.70 8.72 5.58
C THR A 204 7.22 9.04 5.69
N VAL A 205 6.40 8.32 4.95
CA VAL A 205 4.93 8.34 5.06
C VAL A 205 4.51 7.13 5.87
N ARG A 206 3.67 7.35 6.89
CA ARG A 206 3.15 6.25 7.71
C ARG A 206 1.70 5.97 7.35
N PHE A 207 1.41 4.72 7.03
CA PHE A 207 0.07 4.24 6.73
C PHE A 207 -0.52 3.58 7.98
N THR A 208 -1.79 3.88 8.25
CA THR A 208 -2.55 3.30 9.35
C THR A 208 -3.89 2.82 8.81
N ALA A 209 -4.20 1.54 9.01
CA ALA A 209 -5.51 0.99 8.71
C ALA A 209 -6.31 0.84 10.01
N SER A 210 -7.57 1.26 9.99
CA SER A 210 -8.53 1.04 11.08
C SER A 210 -9.79 0.38 10.54
N MET A 211 -10.49 -0.32 11.43
CA MET A 211 -11.76 -0.98 11.15
C MET A 211 -12.67 -0.76 12.35
N GLU A 212 -13.90 -0.33 12.08
CA GLU A 212 -14.91 0.05 13.07
C GLU A 212 -16.25 -0.66 12.75
#